data_AF-A7S5Z6-F1
#
_entry.id   AF-A7S5Z6-F1
#
_cell.length_a   1.000
_cell.length_b   1.000
_cell.length_c   1.000
_cell.angle_alpha   90.00
_cell.angle_beta   90.00
_cell.angle_gamma   90.00
#
_symmetry.space_group_name_H-M   'P 1'
#
loop_
_entity.id
_entity.type
_entity.pdbx_description
1 polymer ?
#
loop_
_entity_poly.entity_id
_entity_poly.type
_entity_poly.pdbx_seq_one_letter_code
_entity_poly.pdbx_strand_id
1 'polypeptide(L)'
;VSMLTLTAMAAFRCKAIVNPFKAKFSNKTVYLTIVSLWVIAFVCVIPLYIVLKVVDGQCLELWPSQSLNKAYTLALFVIEYVILMFVIIFSYTRIVFYLRRNKIPRTCLNESGRVSQKRRKDDQEVSKSLVVIVILYTILTLPHHLGWIFSEIFGLKDVAKVIFQFSGTLLLAHSCCNPFVYGSFARRFRRGYLRCLTRILC
;
A
#
# COMPACT_ATOMS: atom_id res chain seq x y z
N VAL A 1 -6.57 -5.33 -2.36
CA VAL A 1 -6.02 -4.59 -3.52
C VAL A 1 -5.14 -3.39 -3.14
N SER A 2 -5.57 -2.50 -2.24
CA SER A 2 -4.82 -1.26 -1.91
C SER A 2 -3.39 -1.51 -1.44
N MET A 3 -3.18 -2.45 -0.52
CA MET A 3 -1.85 -2.81 -0.03
C MET A 3 -0.94 -3.41 -1.10
N LEU A 4 -1.46 -4.41 -1.81
CA LEU A 4 -0.78 -5.02 -2.96
C LEU A 4 -0.31 -3.96 -3.97
N THR A 5 -1.13 -2.94 -4.22
CA THR A 5 -0.79 -1.82 -5.11
C THR A 5 0.34 -0.97 -4.53
N LEU A 6 0.31 -0.63 -3.24
CA LEU A 6 1.38 0.12 -2.56
C LEU A 6 2.72 -0.64 -2.62
N THR A 7 2.69 -1.95 -2.38
CA THR A 7 3.87 -2.81 -2.46
C THR A 7 4.43 -2.87 -3.89
N ALA A 8 3.57 -3.07 -4.89
CA ALA A 8 3.99 -3.07 -6.30
C ALA A 8 4.59 -1.71 -6.72
N MET A 9 3.97 -0.60 -6.30
CA MET A 9 4.50 0.74 -6.54
C MET A 9 5.87 0.94 -5.88
N ALA A 10 6.05 0.51 -4.62
CA ALA A 10 7.33 0.58 -3.92
C ALA A 10 8.43 -0.23 -4.65
N ALA A 11 8.11 -1.45 -5.10
CA ALA A 11 9.02 -2.30 -5.85
C ALA A 11 9.40 -1.69 -7.21
N PHE A 12 8.43 -1.17 -7.97
CA PHE A 12 8.69 -0.49 -9.23
C PHE A 12 9.58 0.74 -9.06
N ARG A 13 9.33 1.54 -8.01
CA ARG A 13 10.16 2.72 -7.70
C ARG A 13 11.57 2.31 -7.30
N CYS A 14 11.72 1.28 -6.48
CA CYS A 14 13.04 0.74 -6.12
C CYS A 14 13.81 0.32 -7.36
N LYS A 15 13.19 -0.46 -8.25
CA LYS A 15 13.84 -0.92 -9.48
C LYS A 15 14.19 0.24 -10.43
N ALA A 16 13.33 1.25 -10.57
CA ALA A 16 13.57 2.41 -11.41
C ALA A 16 14.69 3.33 -10.87
N ILE A 17 14.75 3.54 -9.54
CA ILE A 17 15.74 4.44 -8.92
C ILE A 17 17.11 3.76 -8.81
N VAL A 18 17.14 2.48 -8.44
CA VAL A 18 18.39 1.73 -8.23
C VAL A 18 19.04 1.29 -9.54
N ASN A 19 18.25 1.09 -10.61
CA ASN A 19 18.76 0.68 -11.93
C ASN A 19 18.42 1.73 -13.02
N PRO A 20 19.04 2.92 -12.98
CA PRO A 20 18.69 4.02 -13.88
C PRO A 20 18.98 3.74 -15.37
N PHE A 21 19.86 2.78 -15.67
CA PHE A 21 20.24 2.42 -17.04
C PHE A 21 19.43 1.26 -17.64
N LYS A 22 18.53 0.64 -16.86
CA LYS A 22 17.62 -0.39 -17.40
C LYS A 22 16.43 0.27 -18.10
N ALA A 23 15.95 -0.35 -19.17
CA ALA A 23 14.78 0.10 -19.90
C ALA A 23 13.58 0.28 -18.95
N LYS A 24 12.77 1.33 -19.22
CA LYS A 24 11.53 1.57 -18.48
C LYS A 24 10.60 0.37 -18.61
N PHE A 25 9.75 0.19 -17.61
CA PHE A 25 8.69 -0.80 -17.67
C PHE A 25 7.81 -0.54 -18.89
N SER A 26 7.57 -1.59 -19.68
CA SER A 26 6.59 -1.54 -20.77
C SER A 26 5.18 -1.42 -20.20
N ASN A 27 4.28 -0.77 -20.94
CA ASN A 27 2.87 -0.70 -20.59
C ASN A 27 2.27 -2.10 -20.40
N LYS A 28 2.73 -3.09 -21.18
CA LYS A 28 2.33 -4.50 -21.03
C LYS A 28 2.66 -5.04 -19.63
N THR A 29 3.85 -4.77 -19.12
CA THR A 29 4.29 -5.21 -17.78
C THR A 29 3.46 -4.55 -16.68
N VAL A 30 3.16 -3.27 -16.82
CA VAL A 30 2.33 -2.54 -15.85
C VAL A 30 0.91 -3.10 -15.83
N TYR A 31 0.30 -3.29 -17.01
CA TYR A 31 -1.05 -3.86 -17.12
C TYR A 31 -1.12 -5.27 -16.55
N LEU A 32 -0.18 -6.14 -16.92
CA LEU A 32 -0.10 -7.50 -16.38
C LEU A 32 0.02 -7.51 -14.86
N THR A 33 0.82 -6.58 -14.31
CA THR A 33 0.95 -6.43 -12.86
C THR A 33 -0.40 -6.04 -12.24
N ILE A 34 -1.10 -5.05 -12.77
CA ILE A 34 -2.42 -4.63 -12.25
C ILE A 34 -3.40 -5.81 -12.26
N VAL A 35 -3.52 -6.53 -13.39
CA VAL A 35 -4.40 -7.70 -13.49
C VAL A 35 -4.02 -8.76 -12.45
N SER A 36 -2.74 -9.06 -12.29
CA SER A 36 -2.28 -10.04 -11.30
C SER A 36 -2.64 -9.64 -9.86
N LEU A 37 -2.53 -8.35 -9.50
CA LEU A 37 -2.89 -7.87 -8.16
C LEU A 37 -4.38 -8.03 -7.88
N TRP A 38 -5.23 -7.83 -8.88
CA TRP A 38 -6.67 -8.07 -8.77
C TRP A 38 -6.99 -9.55 -8.61
N VAL A 39 -6.41 -10.41 -9.45
CA VAL A 39 -6.61 -11.86 -9.37
C VAL A 39 -6.19 -12.38 -7.99
N ILE A 40 -5.02 -11.99 -7.50
CA ILE A 40 -4.55 -12.38 -6.16
C ILE A 40 -5.54 -11.92 -5.08
N ALA A 41 -6.03 -10.68 -5.15
CA ALA A 41 -6.98 -10.17 -4.19
C ALA A 41 -8.31 -10.94 -4.19
N PHE A 42 -8.82 -11.30 -5.38
CA PHE A 42 -10.03 -12.14 -5.47
C PHE A 42 -9.81 -13.52 -4.88
N VAL A 43 -8.69 -14.17 -5.21
CA VAL A 43 -8.34 -15.49 -4.67
C VAL A 43 -8.28 -15.46 -3.14
N CYS A 44 -7.68 -14.42 -2.54
CA CYS A 44 -7.64 -14.26 -1.09
C CYS A 44 -9.02 -14.10 -0.47
N VAL A 45 -9.98 -13.43 -1.13
CA VAL A 45 -11.31 -13.12 -0.57
C VAL A 45 -12.36 -14.22 -0.79
N ILE A 46 -12.19 -15.06 -1.82
CA ILE A 46 -13.15 -16.14 -2.15
C ILE A 46 -13.50 -17.03 -0.94
N PRO A 47 -12.53 -17.53 -0.14
CA PRO A 47 -12.85 -18.38 1.01
C PRO A 47 -13.73 -17.67 2.03
N LEU A 48 -13.46 -16.38 2.30
CA LEU A 48 -14.28 -15.55 3.19
C LEU A 48 -15.72 -15.43 2.69
N TYR A 49 -15.90 -15.23 1.38
CA TYR A 49 -17.23 -15.13 0.78
C TYR A 49 -18.04 -16.42 0.92
N ILE A 50 -17.39 -17.58 0.81
CA ILE A 50 -18.05 -18.89 0.92
C ILE A 50 -18.54 -19.16 2.36
N VAL A 51 -17.77 -18.75 3.37
CA VAL A 51 -18.11 -18.99 4.79
C VAL A 51 -19.06 -17.95 5.37
N LEU A 52 -19.19 -16.78 4.74
CA LEU A 52 -20.08 -15.72 5.18
C LEU A 52 -21.55 -16.10 4.94
N LYS A 53 -22.35 -16.16 6.00
CA LYS A 53 -23.78 -16.46 5.93
C LYS A 53 -24.60 -15.46 6.73
N VAL A 54 -25.87 -15.29 6.35
CA VAL A 54 -26.83 -14.50 7.12
C VAL A 54 -27.63 -15.43 8.02
N VAL A 55 -27.54 -15.22 9.33
CA VAL A 55 -28.29 -15.94 10.36
C VAL A 55 -28.98 -14.89 11.23
N ASP A 56 -30.30 -14.98 11.38
CA ASP A 56 -31.11 -14.04 12.19
C ASP A 56 -30.89 -12.56 11.84
N GLY A 57 -30.72 -12.26 10.56
CA GLY A 57 -30.46 -10.90 10.07
C GLY A 57 -29.04 -10.39 10.33
N GLN A 58 -28.15 -11.22 10.89
CA GLN A 58 -26.74 -10.90 11.12
C GLN A 58 -25.84 -11.65 10.13
N CYS A 59 -24.86 -10.95 9.56
CA CYS A 59 -23.81 -11.57 8.74
C CYS A 59 -22.74 -12.17 9.66
N LEU A 60 -22.64 -13.51 9.67
CA LEU A 60 -21.71 -14.27 10.51
C LEU A 60 -20.83 -15.17 9.65
N GLU A 61 -19.59 -15.37 10.09
CA GLU A 61 -18.66 -16.29 9.46
C GLU A 61 -18.84 -17.70 10.03
N LEU A 62 -19.36 -18.61 9.22
CA LEU A 62 -19.60 -20.00 9.59
C LEU A 62 -18.48 -20.89 9.05
N TRP A 63 -17.37 -20.88 9.76
CA TRP A 63 -16.22 -21.73 9.44
C TRP A 63 -16.50 -23.20 9.76
N PRO A 64 -16.16 -24.14 8.86
CA PRO A 64 -16.40 -25.58 9.08
C PRO A 64 -15.53 -26.15 10.22
N SER A 65 -14.40 -25.52 10.54
CA SER A 65 -13.59 -25.84 11.71
C SER A 65 -12.86 -24.62 12.23
N GLN A 66 -12.64 -24.57 13.55
CA GLN A 66 -11.91 -23.47 14.20
C GLN A 66 -10.43 -23.44 13.77
N SER A 67 -9.83 -24.60 13.52
CA SER A 67 -8.47 -24.70 13.00
C SER A 67 -8.34 -24.07 11.62
N LEU A 68 -9.34 -24.24 10.75
CA LEU A 68 -9.35 -23.60 9.43
C LEU A 68 -9.48 -22.08 9.53
N ASN A 69 -10.36 -21.58 10.42
CA ASN A 69 -10.49 -20.13 10.65
C ASN A 69 -9.15 -19.52 11.11
N LYS A 70 -8.52 -20.14 12.12
CA LYS A 70 -7.21 -19.71 12.64
C LYS A 70 -6.14 -19.72 11.56
N ALA A 71 -6.04 -20.80 10.79
CA ALA A 71 -5.06 -20.94 9.72
C ALA A 71 -5.27 -19.88 8.63
N TYR A 72 -6.51 -19.64 8.21
CA TYR A 72 -6.85 -18.64 7.21
C TYR A 72 -6.57 -17.22 7.70
N THR A 73 -7.02 -16.87 8.90
CA THR A 73 -6.76 -15.56 9.53
C THR A 73 -5.26 -15.29 9.64
N LEU A 74 -4.48 -16.28 10.10
CA LEU A 74 -3.04 -16.16 10.20
C LEU A 74 -2.38 -16.03 8.82
N ALA A 75 -2.81 -16.81 7.83
CA ALA A 75 -2.28 -16.75 6.48
C ALA A 75 -2.51 -15.37 5.85
N LEU A 76 -3.72 -14.81 5.97
CA LEU A 76 -4.02 -13.46 5.49
C LEU A 76 -3.16 -12.42 6.21
N PHE A 77 -3.02 -12.50 7.53
CA PHE A 77 -2.16 -11.58 8.27
C PHE A 77 -0.70 -11.65 7.80
N VAL A 78 -0.15 -12.85 7.64
CA VAL A 78 1.24 -13.01 7.19
C VAL A 78 1.41 -12.51 5.76
N ILE A 79 0.53 -12.91 4.83
CA ILE A 79 0.63 -12.57 3.42
C ILE A 79 0.39 -11.08 3.20
N GLU A 80 -0.73 -10.54 3.70
CA GLU A 80 -1.19 -9.18 3.38
C GLU A 80 -0.58 -8.11 4.28
N TYR A 81 -0.13 -8.47 5.49
CA TYR A 81 0.46 -7.51 6.41
C TYR A 81 1.97 -7.69 6.50
N VAL A 82 2.45 -8.84 6.99
CA VAL A 82 3.88 -9.03 7.30
C VAL A 82 4.75 -9.01 6.04
N ILE A 83 4.44 -9.84 5.05
CA ILE A 83 5.22 -9.96 3.81
C ILE A 83 5.18 -8.65 3.02
N LEU A 84 3.99 -8.05 2.85
CA LEU A 84 3.85 -6.79 2.12
C LEU A 84 4.62 -5.64 2.80
N MET A 85 4.56 -5.54 4.14
CA MET A 85 5.35 -4.56 4.89
C MET A 85 6.84 -4.78 4.71
N PHE A 86 7.30 -6.03 4.82
CA PHE A 86 8.71 -6.36 4.61
C PHE A 86 9.21 -5.94 3.23
N VAL A 87 8.46 -6.27 2.17
CA VAL A 87 8.83 -5.89 0.79
C VAL A 87 8.90 -4.37 0.63
N ILE A 88 7.98 -3.63 1.25
CA ILE A 88 7.97 -2.17 1.22
C ILE A 88 9.20 -1.59 1.94
N ILE A 89 9.44 -2.02 3.19
CA ILE A 89 10.57 -1.54 4.01
C ILE A 89 11.88 -1.84 3.30
N PHE A 90 12.04 -3.06 2.78
CA PHE A 90 13.22 -3.47 2.02
C PHE A 90 13.42 -2.59 0.78
N SER A 91 12.37 -2.36 0.00
CA SER A 91 12.41 -1.52 -1.20
C SER A 91 12.86 -0.08 -0.88
N TYR A 92 12.30 0.54 0.16
CA TYR A 92 12.69 1.89 0.56
C TYR A 92 14.09 1.97 1.18
N THR A 93 14.49 0.95 1.94
CA THR A 93 15.84 0.86 2.50
C THR A 93 16.88 0.84 1.37
N ARG A 94 16.64 0.02 0.34
CA ARG A 94 17.49 -0.02 -0.86
C ARG A 94 17.55 1.32 -1.59
N ILE A 95 16.41 2.00 -1.73
CA ILE A 95 16.36 3.35 -2.33
C ILE A 95 17.25 4.31 -1.51
N VAL A 96 17.07 4.37 -0.20
CA VAL A 96 17.84 5.28 0.67
C VAL A 96 19.34 5.00 0.59
N PHE A 97 19.73 3.73 0.68
CA PHE A 97 21.13 3.33 0.56
C PHE A 97 21.73 3.71 -0.79
N TYR A 98 21.03 3.41 -1.89
CA TYR A 98 21.47 3.76 -3.24
C TYR A 98 21.62 5.28 -3.40
N LEU A 99 20.68 6.07 -2.88
CA LEU A 99 20.73 7.53 -2.96
C LEU A 99 21.87 8.12 -2.13
N ARG A 100 22.17 7.55 -0.95
CA ARG A 100 23.30 7.98 -0.11
C ARG A 100 24.63 7.68 -0.78
N ARG A 101 24.78 6.51 -1.41
CA ARG A 101 25.99 6.09 -2.10
C ARG A 101 26.22 6.84 -3.42
N ASN A 102 25.16 7.16 -4.15
CA ASN A 102 25.23 7.79 -5.48
C ASN A 102 24.81 9.27 -5.45
N LYS A 103 25.38 10.05 -4.53
CA LYS A 103 25.26 11.52 -4.52
C LYS A 103 26.09 12.09 -5.68
N ILE A 104 25.44 12.45 -6.78
CA ILE A 104 26.11 13.07 -7.93
C ILE A 104 26.26 14.58 -7.66
N PRO A 105 27.49 15.15 -7.66
CA PRO A 105 27.70 16.59 -7.56
C PRO A 105 27.04 17.33 -8.71
N ARG A 106 26.38 18.47 -8.42
CA ARG A 106 25.64 19.26 -9.44
C ARG A 106 26.55 19.89 -10.50
N THR A 107 27.83 20.05 -10.19
CA THR A 107 28.84 20.71 -11.02
C THR A 107 29.28 19.90 -12.24
N CYS A 108 28.98 18.60 -12.30
CA CYS A 108 29.46 17.71 -13.38
C CYS A 108 28.38 17.35 -14.42
N LEU A 109 27.22 18.02 -14.46
CA LEU A 109 26.07 17.58 -15.27
C LEU A 109 25.80 18.50 -16.48
N ASN A 110 25.90 17.93 -17.69
CA ASN A 110 25.42 18.52 -18.95
C ASN A 110 23.87 18.68 -18.95
N GLU A 111 23.29 19.36 -19.93
CA GLU A 111 21.83 19.56 -20.13
C GLU A 111 21.01 18.26 -19.93
N SER A 112 21.42 17.16 -20.57
CA SER A 112 20.80 15.83 -20.42
C SER A 112 20.92 15.26 -18.99
N GLY A 113 22.04 15.54 -18.32
CA GLY A 113 22.29 15.24 -16.91
C GLY A 113 21.39 16.05 -15.96
N ARG A 114 21.09 17.32 -16.30
CA ARG A 114 20.18 18.18 -15.52
C ARG A 114 18.73 17.72 -15.61
N VAL A 115 18.28 17.31 -16.80
CA VAL A 115 16.92 16.76 -17.01
C VAL A 115 16.73 15.44 -16.26
N SER A 116 17.71 14.53 -16.33
CA SER A 116 17.67 13.25 -15.60
C SER A 116 17.72 13.45 -14.08
N GLN A 117 18.51 14.41 -13.58
CA GLN A 117 18.55 14.77 -12.16
C GLN A 117 17.23 15.37 -11.68
N LYS A 118 16.59 16.23 -12.48
CA LYS A 118 15.25 16.78 -12.17
C LYS A 118 14.24 15.65 -12.04
N ARG A 119 14.18 14.74 -13.02
CA ARG A 119 13.32 13.54 -12.98
C ARG A 119 13.57 12.69 -11.73
N ARG A 120 14.83 12.47 -11.34
CA ARG A 120 15.20 11.72 -10.13
C ARG A 120 14.72 12.41 -8.85
N LYS A 121 14.80 13.74 -8.75
CA LYS A 121 14.25 14.50 -7.61
C LYS A 121 12.73 14.36 -7.53
N ASP A 122 12.04 14.45 -8.66
CA ASP A 122 10.60 14.28 -8.70
C ASP A 122 10.16 12.86 -8.32
N ASP A 123 10.91 11.83 -8.76
CA ASP A 123 10.68 10.44 -8.34
C ASP A 123 10.94 10.26 -6.84
N GLN A 124 11.92 10.97 -6.26
CA GLN A 124 12.15 10.97 -4.81
C GLN A 124 11.01 11.62 -4.03
N GLU A 125 10.44 12.72 -4.52
CA GLU A 125 9.27 13.35 -3.89
C GLU A 125 8.07 12.40 -3.87
N VAL A 126 7.81 11.71 -4.99
CA VAL A 126 6.76 10.67 -5.05
C VAL A 126 7.08 9.49 -4.14
N SER A 127 8.33 9.02 -4.09
CA SER A 127 8.72 7.96 -3.16
C SER A 127 8.50 8.35 -1.70
N LYS A 128 8.78 9.61 -1.31
CA LYS A 128 8.52 10.12 0.04
C LYS A 128 7.02 10.15 0.36
N SER A 129 6.18 10.61 -0.56
CA SER A 129 4.72 10.59 -0.33
C SER A 129 4.19 9.18 -0.16
N LEU A 130 4.72 8.21 -0.93
CA LEU A 130 4.33 6.81 -0.79
C LEU A 130 4.74 6.20 0.57
N VAL A 131 5.90 6.58 1.14
CA VAL A 131 6.28 6.17 2.51
C VAL A 131 5.25 6.67 3.52
N VAL A 132 4.80 7.93 3.39
CA VAL A 132 3.76 8.49 4.27
C VAL A 132 2.45 7.70 4.14
N ILE A 133 2.03 7.38 2.91
CA ILE A 133 0.82 6.57 2.68
C ILE A 133 0.94 5.19 3.33
N VAL A 134 2.09 4.54 3.23
CA VAL A 134 2.33 3.23 3.85
C VAL A 134 2.21 3.34 5.37
N ILE A 135 2.87 4.31 6.00
CA ILE A 135 2.79 4.51 7.46
C ILE A 135 1.34 4.72 7.90
N LEU A 136 0.60 5.58 7.19
CA LEU A 136 -0.81 5.82 7.47
C LEU A 136 -1.64 4.55 7.31
N TYR A 137 -1.46 3.79 6.24
CA TYR A 137 -2.12 2.49 6.09
C TYR A 137 -1.81 1.59 7.29
N THR A 138 -0.54 1.42 7.63
CA THR A 138 -0.11 0.51 8.71
C THR A 138 -0.81 0.88 10.02
N ILE A 139 -0.78 2.17 10.40
CA ILE A 139 -1.39 2.63 11.65
C ILE A 139 -2.91 2.46 11.62
N LEU A 140 -3.57 2.80 10.52
CA LEU A 140 -5.03 2.79 10.42
C LEU A 140 -5.62 1.38 10.29
N THR A 141 -4.86 0.43 9.72
CA THR A 141 -5.32 -0.96 9.53
C THR A 141 -4.86 -1.92 10.62
N LEU A 142 -3.81 -1.59 11.37
CA LEU A 142 -3.28 -2.43 12.45
C LEU A 142 -4.35 -2.83 13.49
N PRO A 143 -5.22 -1.93 13.99
CA PRO A 143 -6.24 -2.32 14.97
C PRO A 143 -7.18 -3.39 14.42
N HIS A 144 -7.52 -3.34 13.13
CA HIS A 144 -8.37 -4.34 12.50
C HIS A 144 -7.72 -5.73 12.49
N HIS A 145 -6.45 -5.80 12.07
CA HIS A 145 -5.69 -7.05 12.07
C HIS A 145 -5.49 -7.61 13.48
N LEU A 146 -5.24 -6.74 14.46
CA LEU A 146 -5.15 -7.15 15.86
C LEU A 146 -6.48 -7.70 16.35
N GLY A 147 -7.62 -7.08 16.01
CA GLY A 147 -8.95 -7.57 16.38
C GLY A 147 -9.18 -9.03 15.96
N TRP A 148 -8.84 -9.37 14.71
CA TRP A 148 -8.92 -10.74 14.21
C TRP A 148 -7.98 -11.70 14.95
N ILE A 149 -6.74 -11.29 15.22
CA ILE A 149 -5.79 -12.11 16.00
C ILE A 149 -6.30 -12.34 17.43
N PHE A 150 -6.79 -11.31 18.11
CA PHE A 150 -7.33 -11.42 19.46
C PHE A 150 -8.57 -12.30 19.53
N SER A 151 -9.48 -12.20 18.54
CA SER A 151 -10.67 -13.03 18.44
C SER A 151 -10.31 -14.49 18.17
N GLU A 152 -9.61 -14.75 17.06
CA GLU A 152 -9.49 -16.11 16.52
C GLU A 152 -8.32 -16.89 17.12
N ILE A 153 -7.21 -16.23 17.45
CA ILE A 153 -6.02 -16.91 17.98
C ILE A 153 -6.09 -17.01 19.50
N PHE A 154 -6.34 -15.89 20.17
CA PHE A 154 -6.32 -15.81 21.63
C PHE A 154 -7.68 -16.10 22.28
N GLY A 155 -8.77 -16.13 21.52
CA GLY A 155 -10.11 -16.36 22.06
C GLY A 155 -10.66 -15.21 22.90
N LEU A 156 -10.03 -14.03 22.87
CA LEU A 156 -10.39 -12.85 23.67
C LEU A 156 -11.46 -12.03 22.94
N LYS A 157 -12.66 -12.60 22.82
CA LYS A 157 -13.77 -12.04 22.03
C LYS A 157 -14.25 -10.67 22.53
N ASP A 158 -14.27 -10.43 23.85
CA ASP A 158 -14.70 -9.15 24.41
C ASP A 158 -13.74 -8.01 24.04
N VAL A 159 -12.43 -8.28 24.12
CA VAL A 159 -11.39 -7.33 23.70
C VAL A 159 -11.48 -7.08 22.19
N ALA A 160 -11.62 -8.16 21.40
CA ALA A 160 -11.78 -8.05 19.95
C ALA A 160 -13.01 -7.22 19.56
N LYS A 161 -14.13 -7.39 20.25
CA LYS A 161 -15.37 -6.61 20.01
C LYS A 161 -15.15 -5.12 20.19
N VAL A 162 -14.46 -4.72 21.26
CA VAL A 162 -14.10 -3.30 21.49
C VAL A 162 -13.17 -2.80 20.39
N ILE A 163 -12.16 -3.58 20.00
CA ILE A 163 -11.25 -3.22 18.91
C ILE A 163 -12.00 -3.04 17.59
N PHE A 164 -12.92 -3.95 17.28
CA PHE A 164 -13.67 -3.92 16.02
C PHE A 164 -14.53 -2.67 15.86
N GLN A 165 -15.11 -2.17 16.96
CA GLN A 165 -15.94 -0.95 16.98
C GLN A 165 -15.19 0.28 16.45
N PHE A 166 -13.89 0.41 16.76
CA PHE A 166 -13.07 1.52 16.27
C PHE A 166 -12.38 1.20 14.94
N SER A 167 -11.98 -0.05 14.75
CA SER A 167 -11.21 -0.47 13.57
C SER A 167 -11.96 -0.26 12.25
N GLY A 168 -13.29 -0.42 12.24
CA GLY A 168 -14.11 -0.22 11.05
C GLY A 168 -14.03 1.23 10.53
N THR A 169 -14.12 2.20 11.44
CA THR A 169 -13.99 3.62 11.12
C THR A 169 -12.59 3.96 10.61
N LEU A 170 -11.54 3.38 11.21
CA LEU A 170 -10.16 3.60 10.77
C LEU A 170 -9.89 3.01 9.37
N LEU A 171 -10.48 1.85 9.06
CA LEU A 171 -10.37 1.22 7.74
C LEU A 171 -11.00 2.09 6.64
N LEU A 172 -12.14 2.73 6.95
CA LEU A 172 -12.76 3.72 6.06
C LEU A 172 -11.89 4.97 5.92
N ALA A 173 -11.38 5.51 7.04
CA ALA A 173 -10.52 6.68 7.05
C ALA A 173 -9.25 6.50 6.20
N HIS A 174 -8.65 5.31 6.22
CA HIS A 174 -7.48 4.98 5.39
C HIS A 174 -7.74 5.25 3.90
N SER A 175 -8.92 4.89 3.38
CA SER A 175 -9.26 5.10 1.96
C SER A 175 -9.29 6.59 1.60
N CYS A 176 -9.76 7.42 2.53
CA CYS A 176 -9.83 8.87 2.39
C CYS A 176 -8.46 9.55 2.46
N CYS A 177 -7.46 8.96 3.15
CA CYS A 177 -6.14 9.58 3.30
C CYS A 177 -5.37 9.73 1.97
N ASN A 178 -5.62 8.87 0.98
CA ASN A 178 -4.82 8.81 -0.24
C ASN A 178 -4.79 10.16 -1.01
N PRO A 179 -5.93 10.78 -1.37
CA PRO A 179 -5.93 12.10 -2.01
C PRO A 179 -5.26 13.21 -1.18
N PHE A 180 -5.48 13.25 0.14
CA PHE A 180 -4.89 14.27 1.01
C PHE A 180 -3.36 14.19 1.03
N VAL A 181 -2.81 12.97 1.07
CA VAL A 181 -1.36 12.77 1.06
C VAL A 181 -0.77 13.15 -0.29
N TYR A 182 -1.39 12.76 -1.40
CA TYR A 182 -0.92 13.17 -2.73
C TYR A 182 -1.01 14.69 -2.94
N GLY A 183 -2.09 15.32 -2.47
CA GLY A 183 -2.27 16.78 -2.55
C GLY A 183 -1.27 17.58 -1.71
N SER A 184 -0.88 17.05 -0.55
CA SER A 184 0.02 17.73 0.39
C SER A 184 1.50 17.51 0.05
N PHE A 185 1.90 16.27 -0.27
CA PHE A 185 3.31 15.89 -0.35
C PHE A 185 3.86 15.78 -1.78
N ALA A 186 3.02 15.51 -2.78
CA ALA A 186 3.49 15.41 -4.15
C ALA A 186 3.31 16.77 -4.87
N ARG A 187 4.35 17.61 -4.85
CA ARG A 187 4.32 18.99 -5.41
C ARG A 187 3.84 19.07 -6.87
N ARG A 188 4.10 18.03 -7.67
CA ARG A 188 3.59 17.90 -9.04
C ARG A 188 2.08 17.67 -9.08
N PHE A 189 1.56 16.81 -8.21
CA PHE A 189 0.12 16.58 -8.07
C PHE A 189 -0.58 17.81 -7.54
N ARG A 190 -0.01 18.50 -6.54
CA ARG A 190 -0.54 19.76 -6.03
C ARG A 190 -0.72 20.81 -7.14
N ARG A 191 0.30 20.98 -8.00
CA ARG A 191 0.20 21.90 -9.16
C ARG A 191 -0.80 21.45 -10.22
N GLY A 192 -1.03 20.14 -10.37
CA GLY A 192 -2.10 19.61 -11.21
C GLY A 192 -3.48 19.93 -10.63
N TYR A 193 -3.68 19.61 -9.35
CA TYR A 193 -4.91 19.88 -8.59
C TYR A 193 -5.28 21.35 -8.60
N LEU A 194 -4.34 22.25 -8.28
CA LEU A 194 -4.60 23.69 -8.30
C LEU A 194 -5.02 24.17 -9.70
N ARG A 195 -4.38 23.67 -10.77
CA ARG A 195 -4.74 24.04 -12.15
C ARG A 195 -6.12 23.54 -12.57
N CYS A 196 -6.52 22.34 -12.13
CA CYS A 196 -7.88 21.86 -12.36
C CYS A 196 -8.90 22.68 -11.55
N LEU A 197 -8.61 22.98 -10.29
CA LEU A 197 -9.47 23.82 -9.45
C LEU A 197 -9.65 25.23 -10.03
N THR A 198 -8.57 25.87 -10.49
CA THR A 198 -8.67 27.19 -11.14
C THR A 198 -9.43 27.14 -12.46
N ARG A 199 -9.42 26.02 -13.18
CA ARG A 199 -10.22 25.85 -14.41
C ARG A 199 -11.71 25.55 -14.16
N ILE A 200 -12.06 25.11 -12.95
CA ILE A 200 -13.45 24.83 -12.57
C ILE A 200 -14.08 26.08 -11.91
N LEU A 201 -13.24 26.90 -11.25
CA LEU A 201 -13.62 28.16 -10.60
C LEU A 201 -13.53 29.39 -11.54
N CYS A 202 -13.03 29.22 -12.76
CA CYS A 202 -13.07 30.23 -13.84
C CYS A 202 -13.99 29.74 -14.94
#